data_AF-A0A6A7AFX1-F1
#
_entry.id   AF-A0A6A7AFX1-F1
#
_cell.length_a   1.000
_cell.length_b   1.000
_cell.length_c   1.000
_cell.angle_alpha   90.00
_cell.angle_beta   90.00
_cell.angle_gamma   90.00
#
_symmetry.space_group_name_H-M   'P 1'
#
loop_
_entity.id
_entity.type
_entity.pdbx_description
1 polymer ?
#
loop_
_entity_poly.entity_id
_entity_poly.type
_entity_poly.pdbx_seq_one_letter_code
_entity_poly.pdbx_strand_id
1 'polypeptide(L)'
;MMSAQSAAPKTSRRHPLQRYDAPSKGFSGALHVAGLISFYHSFKFLADNPNQFNKSFGWHLQFLTILGITISTACFTFGLLADITNNTTCFTIKNYIALVAAPIEIVISLLYWSLRLIDTGLLVPADLPLPPLLYDLTFHFFPALFLTIDTLLLSPPWPSSPMNPQAPLWSLLTSTAIAFLYWWWIEICYSYNGFYPYPLFGILSTYQRIGLFALSGSIMWVVGGALRAAYAYVNGYETVEELEKVKRAKSMAQGGKWE
;
A
#
# COMPACT_ATOMS: atom_id res chain seq x y z
N MET A 1 -20.15 -53.62 -6.89
CA MET A 1 -20.61 -52.24 -6.66
C MET A 1 -19.50 -51.48 -5.94
N MET A 2 -18.74 -50.67 -6.67
CA MET A 2 -17.69 -49.83 -6.08
C MET A 2 -18.35 -48.54 -5.59
N SER A 3 -18.32 -48.33 -4.27
CA SER A 3 -18.79 -47.11 -3.63
C SER A 3 -17.90 -45.94 -4.06
N ALA A 4 -18.47 -45.00 -4.80
CA ALA A 4 -17.83 -43.73 -5.09
C ALA A 4 -17.71 -42.94 -3.78
N GLN A 5 -16.50 -42.88 -3.24
CA GLN A 5 -16.18 -41.94 -2.17
C GLN A 5 -16.36 -40.52 -2.71
N SER A 6 -17.49 -39.90 -2.34
CA SER A 6 -17.72 -38.47 -2.49
C SER A 6 -16.60 -37.73 -1.75
N ALA A 7 -15.66 -37.18 -2.50
CA ALA A 7 -14.67 -36.27 -1.97
C ALA A 7 -15.41 -35.03 -1.44
N ALA A 8 -15.38 -34.83 -0.12
CA ALA A 8 -15.91 -33.63 0.50
C ALA A 8 -15.30 -32.38 -0.18
N PRO A 9 -16.11 -31.35 -0.51
CA PRO A 9 -15.60 -30.16 -1.17
C PRO A 9 -14.60 -29.50 -0.22
N LYS A 10 -13.32 -29.49 -0.61
CA LYS A 10 -12.31 -28.65 0.03
C LYS A 10 -12.76 -27.21 -0.20
N THR A 11 -13.42 -26.61 0.79
CA THR A 11 -13.74 -25.19 0.78
C THR A 11 -12.41 -24.44 0.72
N SER A 12 -12.10 -23.93 -0.47
CA SER A 12 -10.88 -23.16 -0.69
C SER A 12 -10.84 -22.01 0.32
N ARG A 13 -9.79 -21.96 1.16
CA ARG A 13 -9.51 -20.81 2.04
C ARG A 13 -9.16 -19.54 1.23
N ARG A 14 -8.89 -19.70 -0.07
CA ARG A 14 -8.55 -18.65 -1.02
C ARG A 14 -9.81 -18.11 -1.70
N HIS A 15 -9.88 -16.79 -1.83
CA HIS A 15 -10.88 -16.10 -2.65
C HIS A 15 -10.75 -16.53 -4.12
N PRO A 16 -11.86 -16.77 -4.86
CA PRO A 16 -11.81 -17.25 -6.24
C PRO A 16 -10.96 -16.37 -7.17
N LEU A 17 -11.05 -15.05 -7.01
CA LEU A 17 -10.28 -14.07 -7.79
C LEU A 17 -8.80 -13.91 -7.36
N GLN A 18 -8.32 -14.49 -6.27
CA GLN A 18 -6.88 -14.44 -5.98
C GLN A 18 -6.13 -15.33 -6.95
N ARG A 19 -5.06 -14.80 -7.57
CA ARG A 19 -4.27 -15.51 -8.57
C ARG A 19 -3.45 -16.64 -7.97
N TYR A 20 -2.74 -16.35 -6.88
CA TYR A 20 -1.94 -17.32 -6.14
C TYR A 20 -2.47 -17.51 -4.73
N ASP A 21 -2.07 -18.63 -4.12
CA ASP A 21 -2.47 -18.94 -2.75
C ASP A 21 -1.83 -17.95 -1.78
N ALA A 22 -2.69 -17.21 -1.08
CA ALA A 22 -2.30 -16.30 -0.01
C ALA A 22 -3.43 -16.25 1.04
N PRO A 23 -3.09 -16.34 2.35
CA PRO A 23 -1.74 -16.49 2.89
C PRO A 23 -1.12 -17.88 2.59
N SER A 24 0.19 -17.93 2.33
CA SER A 24 0.93 -19.18 2.12
C SER A 24 2.45 -19.03 2.36
N LYS A 25 3.10 -20.11 2.82
CA LYS A 25 4.58 -20.17 2.97
C LYS A 25 5.34 -20.23 1.63
N GLY A 26 4.62 -20.33 0.51
CA GLY A 26 5.20 -20.39 -0.83
C GLY A 26 5.51 -18.99 -1.37
N PHE A 27 4.95 -18.68 -2.55
CA PHE A 27 5.18 -17.40 -3.22
C PHE A 27 4.78 -16.18 -2.37
N SER A 28 3.67 -16.25 -1.63
CA SER A 28 3.21 -15.16 -0.73
C SER A 28 4.26 -14.83 0.34
N GLY A 29 4.67 -15.84 1.11
CA GLY A 29 5.70 -15.68 2.13
C GLY A 29 7.04 -15.19 1.57
N ALA A 30 7.46 -15.73 0.42
CA ALA A 30 8.70 -15.29 -0.24
C ALA A 30 8.66 -13.80 -0.64
N LEU A 31 7.53 -13.33 -1.18
CA LEU A 31 7.34 -11.91 -1.52
C LEU A 31 7.39 -11.02 -0.27
N HIS A 32 6.69 -11.41 0.80
CA HIS A 32 6.69 -10.63 2.04
C HIS A 32 8.07 -10.58 2.69
N VAL A 33 8.83 -11.68 2.69
CA VAL A 33 10.23 -11.69 3.17
C VAL A 33 11.11 -10.78 2.31
N ALA A 34 11.03 -10.88 0.98
CA ALA A 34 11.81 -10.04 0.08
C ALA A 34 11.53 -8.54 0.28
N GLY A 35 10.25 -8.18 0.41
CA GLY A 35 9.85 -6.80 0.71
C GLY A 35 10.38 -6.32 2.06
N LEU A 36 10.27 -7.13 3.13
CA LEU A 36 10.79 -6.78 4.45
C LEU A 36 12.31 -6.61 4.46
N ILE A 37 13.06 -7.43 3.74
CA ILE A 37 14.50 -7.25 3.57
C ILE A 37 14.80 -5.92 2.87
N SER A 38 14.07 -5.60 1.79
CA SER A 38 14.21 -4.32 1.10
C SER A 38 13.91 -3.13 2.02
N PHE A 39 12.83 -3.18 2.80
CA PHE A 39 12.44 -2.09 3.70
C PHE A 39 13.42 -1.93 4.86
N TYR A 40 13.94 -3.05 5.36
CA TYR A 40 15.03 -3.05 6.35
C TYR A 40 16.27 -2.31 5.82
N HIS A 41 16.67 -2.55 4.57
CA HIS A 41 17.82 -1.85 3.99
C HIS A 41 17.61 -0.33 3.90
N SER A 42 16.38 0.13 3.62
CA SER A 42 16.03 1.55 3.67
C SER A 42 16.20 2.13 5.07
N PHE A 43 15.66 1.48 6.12
CA PHE A 43 15.83 1.96 7.50
C PHE A 43 17.27 1.87 7.99
N LYS A 44 17.98 0.79 7.64
CA LYS A 44 19.40 0.62 7.97
C LYS A 44 20.24 1.72 7.35
N PHE A 45 19.97 2.10 6.09
CA PHE A 45 20.68 3.21 5.45
C PHE A 45 20.56 4.51 6.24
N LEU A 46 19.37 4.85 6.75
CA LEU A 46 19.14 6.06 7.57
C LEU A 46 19.91 6.03 8.90
N ALA A 47 20.06 4.85 9.49
CA ALA A 47 20.80 4.66 10.73
C ALA A 47 22.32 4.74 10.50
N ASP A 48 22.80 4.12 9.43
CA ASP A 48 24.23 4.04 9.10
C ASP A 48 24.78 5.35 8.48
N ASN A 49 23.92 6.20 7.91
CA ASN A 49 24.30 7.45 7.24
C ASN A 49 23.62 8.65 7.92
N PRO A 50 24.03 8.99 9.16
CA PRO A 50 23.39 10.07 9.90
C PRO A 50 23.60 11.43 9.23
N ASN A 51 22.55 12.24 9.22
CA ASN A 51 22.56 13.61 8.73
C ASN A 51 21.79 14.53 9.70
N GLN A 52 21.49 15.77 9.28
CA GLN A 52 20.77 16.73 10.13
C GLN A 52 19.44 16.19 10.66
N PHE A 53 18.71 15.40 9.87
CA PHE A 53 17.40 14.86 10.24
C PHE A 53 17.48 13.85 11.41
N ASN A 54 18.63 13.21 11.63
CA ASN A 54 18.82 12.31 12.78
C ASN A 54 18.73 13.04 14.12
N LYS A 55 18.93 14.37 14.14
CA LYS A 55 18.87 15.21 15.34
C LYS A 55 17.61 16.10 15.38
N SER A 56 16.74 15.99 14.38
CA SER A 56 15.56 16.82 14.22
C SER A 56 14.34 16.23 14.92
N PHE A 57 13.40 17.11 15.29
CA PHE A 57 12.05 16.71 15.69
C PHE A 57 11.38 15.93 14.55
N GLY A 58 10.74 14.81 14.88
CA GLY A 58 10.17 13.89 13.90
C GLY A 58 11.16 12.95 13.23
N TRP A 59 12.47 13.04 13.53
CA TRP A 59 13.51 12.21 12.94
C TRP A 59 13.38 12.15 11.40
N HIS A 60 13.60 11.00 10.77
CA HIS A 60 13.32 10.78 9.35
C HIS A 60 11.83 10.56 9.04
N LEU A 61 10.93 10.53 10.02
CA LEU A 61 9.47 10.40 9.79
C LEU A 61 8.83 11.69 9.26
N GLN A 62 9.63 12.75 9.02
CA GLN A 62 9.23 13.94 8.29
C GLN A 62 9.03 13.68 6.78
N PHE A 63 9.70 12.64 6.27
CA PHE A 63 9.65 12.26 4.86
C PHE A 63 8.46 11.35 4.58
N LEU A 64 7.64 11.69 3.57
CA LEU A 64 6.53 10.84 3.12
C LEU A 64 7.02 9.43 2.76
N THR A 65 8.19 9.34 2.14
CA THR A 65 8.85 8.07 1.79
C THR A 65 9.05 7.17 3.00
N ILE A 66 9.49 7.73 4.14
CA ILE A 66 9.78 6.92 5.34
C ILE A 66 8.49 6.56 6.08
N LEU A 67 7.49 7.44 6.07
CA LEU A 67 6.13 7.11 6.52
C LEU A 67 5.52 5.99 5.68
N GLY A 68 5.64 6.08 4.34
CA GLY A 68 5.22 5.04 3.39
C GLY A 68 5.86 3.70 3.72
N ILE A 69 7.20 3.66 3.77
CA ILE A 69 7.94 2.42 4.06
C ILE A 69 7.59 1.85 5.44
N THR A 70 7.29 2.69 6.43
CA THR A 70 6.81 2.25 7.75
C THR A 70 5.47 1.53 7.66
N ILE A 71 4.50 2.09 6.92
CA ILE A 71 3.19 1.48 6.68
C ILE A 71 3.35 0.19 5.85
N SER A 72 4.20 0.19 4.83
CA SER A 72 4.54 -0.95 3.99
C SER A 72 5.18 -2.09 4.79
N THR A 73 6.06 -1.75 5.74
CA THR A 73 6.66 -2.70 6.68
C THR A 73 5.62 -3.33 7.59
N ALA A 74 4.69 -2.54 8.13
CA ALA A 74 3.58 -3.07 8.92
C ALA A 74 2.71 -4.01 8.07
N CYS A 75 2.34 -3.60 6.86
CA CYS A 75 1.57 -4.41 5.90
C CYS A 75 2.23 -5.77 5.67
N PHE A 76 3.51 -5.78 5.28
CA PHE A 76 4.25 -7.00 4.95
C PHE A 76 4.56 -7.85 6.19
N THR A 77 4.69 -7.23 7.37
CA THR A 77 4.81 -7.97 8.65
C THR A 77 3.53 -8.75 8.93
N PHE A 78 2.35 -8.11 8.84
CA PHE A 78 1.08 -8.81 9.01
C PHE A 78 0.86 -9.86 7.91
N GLY A 79 1.32 -9.61 6.68
CA GLY A 79 1.33 -10.58 5.58
C GLY A 79 2.14 -11.82 5.91
N LEU A 80 3.40 -11.64 6.31
CA LEU A 80 4.29 -12.73 6.68
C LEU A 80 3.76 -13.51 7.90
N LEU A 81 3.25 -12.81 8.92
CA LEU A 81 2.61 -13.45 10.08
C LEU A 81 1.44 -14.33 9.63
N ALA A 82 0.61 -13.85 8.70
CA ALA A 82 -0.46 -14.64 8.12
C ALA A 82 0.06 -15.85 7.35
N ASP A 83 1.13 -15.70 6.56
CA ASP A 83 1.72 -16.80 5.77
C ASP A 83 2.29 -17.92 6.62
N ILE A 84 2.97 -17.59 7.72
CA ILE A 84 3.61 -18.59 8.58
C ILE A 84 2.59 -19.28 9.50
N THR A 85 1.55 -18.56 9.94
CA THR A 85 0.57 -19.07 10.92
C THR A 85 -0.77 -19.48 10.32
N ASN A 86 -1.05 -19.14 9.07
CA ASN A 86 -2.38 -19.20 8.44
C ASN A 86 -3.46 -18.38 9.17
N ASN A 87 -3.07 -17.30 9.87
CA ASN A 87 -3.99 -16.44 10.62
C ASN A 87 -4.77 -15.50 9.68
N THR A 88 -6.09 -15.69 9.61
CA THR A 88 -6.99 -14.92 8.75
C THR A 88 -7.14 -13.46 9.19
N THR A 89 -7.00 -13.17 10.49
CA THR A 89 -7.05 -11.80 11.04
C THR A 89 -5.83 -11.01 10.61
N CYS A 90 -4.62 -11.59 10.71
CA CYS A 90 -3.40 -10.97 10.21
C CYS A 90 -3.49 -10.70 8.70
N PHE A 91 -4.03 -11.66 7.93
CA PHE A 91 -4.24 -11.47 6.49
C PHE A 91 -5.22 -10.33 6.20
N THR A 92 -6.31 -10.25 6.98
CA THR A 92 -7.30 -9.18 6.86
C THR A 92 -6.69 -7.81 7.17
N ILE A 93 -5.95 -7.69 8.28
CA ILE A 93 -5.25 -6.47 8.66
C ILE A 93 -4.28 -6.03 7.56
N LYS A 94 -3.45 -6.94 7.05
CA LYS A 94 -2.54 -6.69 5.93
C LYS A 94 -3.27 -6.11 4.73
N ASN A 95 -4.39 -6.73 4.33
CA ASN A 95 -5.16 -6.28 3.16
C ASN A 95 -5.80 -4.90 3.38
N TYR A 96 -6.24 -4.56 4.61
CA TYR A 96 -6.71 -3.20 4.92
C TYR A 96 -5.59 -2.17 4.90
N ILE A 97 -4.41 -2.49 5.43
CA ILE A 97 -3.25 -1.60 5.38
C ILE A 97 -2.83 -1.37 3.91
N ALA A 98 -2.88 -2.42 3.08
CA ALA A 98 -2.53 -2.35 1.66
C ALA A 98 -3.39 -1.36 0.86
N LEU A 99 -4.65 -1.10 1.28
CA LEU A 99 -5.52 -0.09 0.65
C LEU A 99 -4.94 1.33 0.71
N VAL A 100 -4.06 1.59 1.68
CA VAL A 100 -3.34 2.86 1.82
C VAL A 100 -1.90 2.72 1.34
N ALA A 101 -1.22 1.64 1.75
CA ALA A 101 0.20 1.43 1.46
C ALA A 101 0.50 1.32 -0.04
N ALA A 102 -0.29 0.55 -0.80
CA ALA A 102 0.00 0.38 -2.23
C ALA A 102 -0.18 1.68 -3.02
N PRO A 103 -1.31 2.42 -2.88
CA PRO A 103 -1.45 3.70 -3.58
C PRO A 103 -0.44 4.75 -3.13
N ILE A 104 -0.12 4.86 -1.83
CA ILE A 104 0.81 5.89 -1.34
C ILE A 104 2.22 5.65 -1.86
N GLU A 105 2.70 4.41 -1.89
CA GLU A 105 4.05 4.07 -2.37
C GLU A 105 4.19 4.28 -3.89
N ILE A 106 3.14 3.97 -4.66
CA ILE A 106 3.11 4.29 -6.09
C ILE A 106 3.18 5.81 -6.29
N VAL A 107 2.44 6.60 -5.50
CA VAL A 107 2.51 8.07 -5.57
C VAL A 107 3.88 8.60 -5.17
N ILE A 108 4.48 8.08 -4.09
CA ILE A 108 5.84 8.43 -3.66
C ILE A 108 6.81 8.16 -4.81
N SER A 109 6.73 6.99 -5.45
CA SER A 109 7.55 6.62 -6.60
C SER A 109 7.39 7.61 -7.76
N LEU A 110 6.14 7.86 -8.19
CA LEU A 110 5.83 8.77 -9.30
C LEU A 110 6.32 10.20 -9.02
N LEU A 111 6.03 10.74 -7.84
CA LEU A 111 6.45 12.09 -7.45
C LEU A 111 7.97 12.19 -7.35
N TYR A 112 8.62 11.23 -6.69
CA TYR A 112 10.07 11.25 -6.53
C TYR A 112 10.79 11.23 -7.87
N TRP A 113 10.49 10.26 -8.73
CA TRP A 113 11.20 10.12 -10.00
C TRP A 113 10.87 11.26 -10.97
N SER A 114 9.62 11.76 -11.01
CA SER A 114 9.26 12.90 -11.85
C SER A 114 9.92 14.20 -11.39
N LEU A 115 9.92 14.51 -10.10
CA LEU A 115 10.59 15.70 -9.56
C LEU A 115 12.11 15.60 -9.75
N ARG A 116 12.70 14.43 -9.51
CA ARG A 116 14.13 14.20 -9.72
C ARG A 116 14.55 14.38 -11.18
N LEU A 117 13.70 13.97 -12.13
CA LEU A 117 13.94 14.16 -13.57
C LEU A 117 13.89 15.65 -13.98
N ILE A 118 13.07 16.45 -13.30
CA ILE A 118 12.94 17.89 -13.59
C ILE A 118 14.08 18.68 -12.92
N ASP A 119 14.22 18.54 -11.61
CA ASP A 119 15.25 19.21 -10.82
C ASP A 119 15.45 18.50 -9.48
N THR A 120 16.63 17.92 -9.29
CA THR A 120 17.01 17.23 -8.05
C THR A 120 17.03 18.15 -6.83
N GLY A 121 17.28 19.46 -7.02
CA GLY A 121 17.31 20.47 -5.97
C GLY A 121 15.95 20.70 -5.31
N LEU A 122 14.85 20.24 -5.92
CA LEU A 122 13.53 20.25 -5.30
C LEU A 122 13.38 19.22 -4.17
N LEU A 123 14.18 18.14 -4.22
CA LEU A 123 14.11 17.00 -3.31
C LEU A 123 15.30 16.97 -2.34
N VAL A 124 16.50 17.29 -2.80
CA VAL A 124 17.71 17.13 -1.99
C VAL A 124 18.40 18.50 -1.84
N PRO A 125 18.63 18.95 -0.59
CA PRO A 125 19.45 20.14 -0.33
C PRO A 125 20.84 20.03 -0.99
N ALA A 126 21.39 21.14 -1.45
CA ALA A 126 22.66 21.16 -2.19
C ALA A 126 23.87 20.64 -1.38
N ASP A 127 23.75 20.63 -0.05
CA ASP A 127 24.75 20.15 0.90
C ASP A 127 24.65 18.64 1.21
N LEU A 128 23.60 17.95 0.72
CA LEU A 128 23.42 16.52 0.93
C LEU A 128 23.64 15.72 -0.36
N PRO A 129 24.42 14.62 -0.31
CA PRO A 129 24.58 13.76 -1.47
C PRO A 129 23.30 12.96 -1.73
N LEU A 130 23.04 12.68 -3.01
CA LEU A 130 22.04 11.69 -3.38
C LEU A 130 22.46 10.29 -2.87
N PRO A 131 21.51 9.47 -2.39
CA PRO A 131 21.81 8.09 -2.03
C PRO A 131 22.32 7.33 -3.27
N PRO A 132 23.21 6.34 -3.09
CA PRO A 132 23.59 5.43 -4.17
C PRO A 132 22.34 4.80 -4.79
N LEU A 133 22.34 4.60 -6.11
CA LEU A 133 21.15 4.20 -6.88
C LEU A 133 20.40 3.01 -6.28
N LEU A 134 21.10 2.00 -5.77
CA LEU A 134 20.47 0.83 -5.17
C LEU A 134 19.62 1.19 -3.93
N TYR A 135 20.14 2.04 -3.04
CA TYR A 135 19.39 2.53 -1.88
C TYR A 135 18.25 3.44 -2.32
N ASP A 136 18.48 4.24 -3.34
CA ASP A 136 17.43 5.10 -3.88
C ASP A 136 16.23 4.30 -4.43
N LEU A 137 16.51 3.16 -5.07
CA LEU A 137 15.48 2.20 -5.49
C LEU A 137 14.78 1.55 -4.28
N THR A 138 15.51 1.24 -3.19
CA THR A 138 14.87 0.67 -1.98
C THR A 138 13.97 1.68 -1.27
N PHE A 139 14.25 2.98 -1.42
CA PHE A 139 13.38 4.03 -0.91
C PHE A 139 12.17 4.30 -1.80
N HIS A 140 12.37 4.41 -3.12
CA HIS A 140 11.38 5.04 -4.00
C HIS A 140 10.78 4.12 -5.07
N PHE A 141 11.32 2.92 -5.30
CA PHE A 141 10.82 2.03 -6.35
C PHE A 141 10.32 0.69 -5.80
N PHE A 142 11.16 -0.02 -5.03
CA PHE A 142 10.83 -1.36 -4.54
C PHE A 142 9.59 -1.43 -3.65
N PRO A 143 9.30 -0.46 -2.75
CA PRO A 143 8.04 -0.47 -2.01
C PRO A 143 6.80 -0.48 -2.90
N ALA A 144 6.76 0.40 -3.91
CA ALA A 144 5.68 0.45 -4.89
C ALA A 144 5.57 -0.87 -5.67
N LEU A 145 6.69 -1.42 -6.11
CA LEU A 145 6.74 -2.69 -6.86
C LEU A 145 6.18 -3.85 -6.03
N PHE A 146 6.69 -4.06 -4.82
CA PHE A 146 6.29 -5.19 -3.99
C PHE A 146 4.82 -5.12 -3.58
N LEU A 147 4.33 -3.95 -3.18
CA LEU A 147 2.92 -3.75 -2.85
C LEU A 147 2.00 -3.88 -4.05
N THR A 148 2.44 -3.49 -5.25
CA THR A 148 1.68 -3.70 -6.49
C THR A 148 1.56 -5.19 -6.80
N ILE A 149 2.66 -5.94 -6.74
CA ILE A 149 2.65 -7.39 -6.94
C ILE A 149 1.74 -8.08 -5.92
N ASP A 150 1.88 -7.72 -4.64
CA ASP A 150 1.06 -8.26 -3.56
C ASP A 150 -0.43 -7.94 -3.76
N THR A 151 -0.76 -6.70 -4.12
CA THR A 151 -2.15 -6.28 -4.35
C THR A 151 -2.74 -7.02 -5.54
N LEU A 152 -2.01 -7.13 -6.65
CA LEU A 152 -2.52 -7.72 -7.89
C LEU A 152 -2.58 -9.24 -7.85
N LEU A 153 -1.65 -9.91 -7.17
CA LEU A 153 -1.49 -11.36 -7.32
C LEU A 153 -1.89 -12.16 -6.08
N LEU A 154 -1.83 -11.54 -4.90
CA LEU A 154 -2.00 -12.22 -3.61
C LEU A 154 -3.19 -11.73 -2.82
N SER A 155 -3.59 -10.47 -2.96
CA SER A 155 -4.70 -9.92 -2.17
C SER A 155 -6.06 -10.33 -2.76
N PRO A 156 -7.09 -10.58 -1.94
CA PRO A 156 -8.46 -10.70 -2.45
C PRO A 156 -8.91 -9.38 -3.10
N PRO A 157 -9.98 -9.39 -3.91
CA PRO A 157 -10.56 -8.15 -4.38
C PRO A 157 -10.90 -7.28 -3.18
N TRP A 158 -10.79 -5.97 -3.37
CA TRP A 158 -11.09 -5.02 -2.32
C TRP A 158 -12.49 -5.34 -1.76
N PRO A 159 -12.69 -5.31 -0.41
CA PRO A 159 -13.85 -5.91 0.27
C PRO A 159 -15.22 -5.34 -0.12
N SER A 160 -15.27 -4.40 -1.05
CA SER A 160 -16.47 -3.88 -1.70
C SER A 160 -16.77 -4.62 -3.01
N SER A 161 -17.10 -5.91 -2.95
CA SER A 161 -17.73 -6.60 -4.09
C SER A 161 -19.19 -6.93 -3.74
N PRO A 162 -20.20 -6.34 -4.42
CA PRO A 162 -20.05 -5.37 -5.50
C PRO A 162 -19.55 -4.02 -4.98
N MET A 163 -18.95 -3.22 -5.87
CA MET A 163 -18.37 -1.93 -5.49
C MET A 163 -19.46 -1.01 -4.97
N ASN A 164 -19.29 -0.54 -3.72
CA ASN A 164 -20.11 0.54 -3.20
C ASN A 164 -20.04 1.72 -4.19
N PRO A 165 -21.16 2.23 -4.71
CA PRO A 165 -21.15 3.37 -5.64
C PRO A 165 -20.42 4.60 -5.09
N GLN A 166 -20.34 4.73 -3.77
CA GLN A 166 -19.62 5.80 -3.08
C GLN A 166 -18.12 5.53 -2.85
N ALA A 167 -17.61 4.34 -3.22
CA ALA A 167 -16.21 3.98 -3.01
C ALA A 167 -15.22 4.95 -3.69
N PRO A 168 -15.46 5.45 -4.91
CA PRO A 168 -14.58 6.47 -5.51
C PRO A 168 -14.54 7.75 -4.68
N LEU A 169 -15.69 8.22 -4.19
CA LEU A 169 -15.79 9.43 -3.35
C LEU A 169 -15.04 9.23 -2.02
N TRP A 170 -15.29 8.12 -1.33
CA TRP A 170 -14.58 7.82 -0.07
C TRP A 170 -13.08 7.71 -0.29
N SER A 171 -12.63 7.09 -1.38
CA SER A 171 -11.21 7.01 -1.72
C SER A 171 -10.60 8.39 -1.99
N LEU A 172 -11.31 9.28 -2.68
CA LEU A 172 -10.87 10.66 -2.90
C LEU A 172 -10.77 11.44 -1.58
N LEU A 173 -11.78 11.33 -0.73
CA LEU A 173 -11.79 11.99 0.58
C LEU A 173 -10.67 11.48 1.47
N THR A 174 -10.47 10.17 1.55
CA THR A 174 -9.42 9.56 2.37
C THR A 174 -8.02 9.91 1.85
N SER A 175 -7.78 9.84 0.54
CA SER A 175 -6.48 10.21 -0.04
C SER A 175 -6.16 11.70 0.14
N THR A 176 -7.16 12.58 -0.04
CA THR A 176 -7.02 14.01 0.23
C THR A 176 -6.75 14.26 1.72
N ALA A 177 -7.50 13.61 2.62
CA ALA A 177 -7.26 13.74 4.05
C ALA A 177 -5.84 13.29 4.44
N ILE A 178 -5.35 12.16 3.92
CA ILE A 178 -3.99 11.68 4.16
C ILE A 178 -2.95 12.70 3.69
N ALA A 179 -3.13 13.28 2.49
CA ALA A 179 -2.21 14.28 1.96
C ALA A 179 -2.14 15.53 2.86
N PHE A 180 -3.29 16.04 3.32
CA PHE A 180 -3.34 17.21 4.21
C PHE A 180 -2.87 16.89 5.63
N LEU A 181 -3.11 15.69 6.15
CA LEU A 181 -2.55 15.23 7.44
C LEU A 181 -1.03 15.17 7.37
N TYR A 182 -0.47 14.70 6.25
CA TYR A 182 0.97 14.71 6.04
C TYR A 182 1.51 16.14 5.95
N TRP A 183 0.84 17.05 5.23
CA TRP A 183 1.24 18.46 5.20
C TRP A 183 1.23 19.07 6.60
N TRP A 184 0.17 18.85 7.37
CA TRP A 184 0.09 19.33 8.75
C TRP A 184 1.27 18.81 9.59
N TRP A 185 1.60 17.52 9.46
CA TRP A 185 2.77 16.94 10.13
C TRP A 185 4.09 17.61 9.71
N ILE A 186 4.28 17.90 8.43
CA ILE A 186 5.46 18.64 7.94
C ILE A 186 5.56 20.02 8.58
N GLU A 187 4.45 20.77 8.67
CA GLU A 187 4.46 22.11 9.26
C GLU A 187 4.77 22.07 10.76
N ILE A 188 4.30 21.05 11.49
CA ILE A 188 4.73 20.81 12.87
C ILE A 188 6.24 20.61 12.91
N CYS A 189 6.79 19.72 12.07
CA CYS A 189 8.23 19.48 12.05
C CYS A 189 9.03 20.73 11.71
N TYR A 190 8.57 21.52 10.74
CA TYR A 190 9.15 22.81 10.39
C TYR A 190 9.16 23.78 11.58
N SER A 191 8.08 23.84 12.36
CA SER A 191 8.00 24.74 13.53
C SER A 191 9.04 24.44 14.61
N TYR A 192 9.48 23.18 14.73
CA TYR A 192 10.54 22.78 15.66
C TYR A 192 11.95 22.85 15.05
N ASN A 193 12.08 22.51 13.77
CA ASN A 193 13.38 22.32 13.13
C ASN A 193 13.89 23.58 12.40
N GLY A 194 12.99 24.45 11.96
CA GLY A 194 13.31 25.63 11.15
C GLY A 194 13.58 25.35 9.68
N PHE A 195 13.40 24.10 9.22
CA PHE A 195 13.59 23.70 7.83
C PHE A 195 12.63 22.57 7.43
N TYR A 196 12.38 22.46 6.13
CA TYR A 196 11.52 21.42 5.55
C TYR A 196 12.34 20.18 5.14
N PRO A 197 11.74 18.97 5.11
CA PRO A 197 12.40 17.76 4.64
C PRO A 197 12.76 17.81 3.15
N TYR A 198 11.99 18.58 2.35
CA TYR A 198 12.25 18.82 0.94
C TYR A 198 12.35 20.33 0.67
N PRO A 199 13.39 20.82 -0.04
CA PRO A 199 13.52 22.24 -0.40
C PRO A 199 12.29 22.81 -1.12
N LEU A 200 11.60 21.99 -1.93
CA LEU A 200 10.36 22.37 -2.61
C LEU A 200 9.38 23.06 -1.68
N PHE A 201 9.16 22.55 -0.46
CA PHE A 201 8.21 23.15 0.46
C PHE A 201 8.62 24.56 0.89
N GLY A 202 9.92 24.82 1.07
CA GLY A 202 10.42 26.15 1.43
C GLY A 202 10.24 27.20 0.33
N ILE A 203 10.21 26.79 -0.94
CA ILE A 203 10.08 27.68 -2.09
C ILE A 203 8.61 28.01 -2.38
N LEU A 204 7.70 27.09 -2.07
CA LEU A 204 6.26 27.27 -2.34
C LEU A 204 5.60 28.17 -1.30
N SER A 205 4.76 29.08 -1.78
CA SER A 205 3.78 29.80 -0.94
C SER A 205 2.72 28.85 -0.38
N THR A 206 2.01 29.26 0.67
CA THR A 206 0.92 28.47 1.26
C THR A 206 -0.13 28.04 0.24
N TYR A 207 -0.55 28.93 -0.67
CA TYR A 207 -1.53 28.57 -1.71
C TYR A 207 -1.00 27.53 -2.69
N GLN A 208 0.27 27.60 -3.04
CA GLN A 208 0.89 26.58 -3.89
C GLN A 208 1.03 25.24 -3.16
N ARG A 209 1.29 25.24 -1.84
CA ARG A 209 1.27 24.02 -1.02
C ARG A 209 -0.14 23.41 -0.96
N ILE A 210 -1.18 24.22 -0.76
CA ILE A 210 -2.58 23.75 -0.85
C ILE A 210 -2.82 23.04 -2.18
N GLY A 211 -2.42 23.68 -3.29
CA GLY A 211 -2.51 23.08 -4.63
C GLY A 211 -1.73 21.77 -4.76
N LEU A 212 -0.49 21.74 -4.27
CA LEU A 212 0.37 20.55 -4.30
C LEU A 212 -0.25 19.37 -3.55
N PHE A 213 -0.76 19.58 -2.34
CA PHE A 213 -1.34 18.50 -1.53
C PHE A 213 -2.71 18.06 -2.04
N ALA A 214 -3.54 18.98 -2.56
CA ALA A 214 -4.79 18.62 -3.23
C ALA A 214 -4.54 17.80 -4.51
N LEU A 215 -3.55 18.20 -5.31
CA LEU A 215 -3.13 17.44 -6.49
C LEU A 215 -2.57 16.07 -6.11
N SER A 216 -1.72 16.00 -5.08
CA SER A 216 -1.16 14.73 -4.59
C SER A 216 -2.24 13.76 -4.10
N GLY A 217 -3.23 14.26 -3.35
CA GLY A 217 -4.41 13.46 -2.95
C GLY A 217 -5.20 12.96 -4.17
N SER A 218 -5.41 13.82 -5.17
CA SER A 218 -6.08 13.44 -6.43
C SER A 218 -5.29 12.38 -7.22
N ILE A 219 -3.96 12.50 -7.29
CA ILE A 219 -3.10 11.50 -7.93
C ILE A 219 -3.22 10.16 -7.20
N MET A 220 -3.18 10.16 -5.85
CA MET A 220 -3.34 8.94 -5.06
C MET A 220 -4.69 8.27 -5.29
N TRP A 221 -5.77 9.06 -5.40
CA TRP A 221 -7.08 8.56 -5.78
C TRP A 221 -7.09 7.91 -7.17
N VAL A 222 -6.52 8.58 -8.18
CA VAL A 222 -6.40 8.03 -9.54
C VAL A 222 -5.58 6.74 -9.54
N VAL A 223 -4.46 6.70 -8.83
CA VAL A 223 -3.62 5.52 -8.67
C VAL A 223 -4.39 4.36 -8.02
N GLY A 224 -5.17 4.63 -6.97
CA GLY A 224 -6.02 3.61 -6.34
C GLY A 224 -7.07 3.05 -7.31
N GLY A 225 -7.70 3.91 -8.10
CA GLY A 225 -8.62 3.51 -9.17
C GLY A 225 -7.93 2.68 -10.26
N ALA A 226 -6.75 3.09 -10.71
CA ALA A 226 -5.95 2.39 -11.70
C ALA A 226 -5.50 1.01 -11.19
N LEU A 227 -5.07 0.91 -9.92
CA LEU A 227 -4.69 -0.35 -9.29
C LEU A 227 -5.88 -1.32 -9.22
N ARG A 228 -7.09 -0.81 -8.94
CA ARG A 228 -8.33 -1.60 -8.97
C ARG A 228 -8.68 -2.07 -10.37
N ALA A 229 -8.54 -1.21 -11.37
CA ALA A 229 -8.75 -1.58 -12.77
C ALA A 229 -7.74 -2.64 -13.24
N ALA A 230 -6.47 -2.48 -12.87
CA ALA A 230 -5.41 -3.46 -13.12
C ALA A 230 -5.71 -4.79 -12.41
N TYR A 231 -6.19 -4.76 -11.16
CA TYR A 231 -6.63 -5.96 -10.45
C TYR A 231 -7.75 -6.67 -11.23
N ALA A 232 -8.78 -5.94 -11.65
CA ALA A 232 -9.90 -6.51 -12.40
C ALA A 232 -9.46 -7.09 -13.76
N TYR A 233 -8.49 -6.45 -14.42
CA TYR A 233 -7.91 -6.94 -15.66
C TYR A 233 -7.13 -8.25 -15.47
N VAL A 234 -6.32 -8.35 -14.41
CA VAL A 234 -5.46 -9.52 -14.13
C VAL A 234 -6.25 -10.70 -13.56
N ASN A 235 -7.25 -10.41 -12.71
CA ASN A 235 -7.93 -11.41 -11.89
C ASN A 235 -9.40 -11.64 -12.28
N GLY A 236 -9.99 -10.76 -13.09
CA GLY A 236 -11.42 -10.71 -13.32
C GLY A 236 -12.17 -9.92 -12.24
N TYR A 237 -13.50 -9.87 -12.39
CA TYR A 237 -14.41 -9.23 -11.46
C TYR A 237 -15.61 -10.15 -11.20
N GLU A 238 -16.15 -10.11 -10.00
CA GLU A 238 -17.43 -10.77 -9.70
C GLU A 238 -18.57 -9.86 -10.17
N THR A 239 -19.47 -10.41 -10.99
CA THR A 239 -20.70 -9.69 -11.31
C THR A 239 -21.62 -9.66 -10.09
N VAL A 240 -22.46 -8.62 -10.00
CA VAL A 240 -23.50 -8.51 -8.95
C VAL A 240 -24.38 -9.76 -8.94
N GLU A 241 -24.70 -10.29 -10.11
CA GLU A 241 -25.53 -11.47 -10.31
C GLU A 241 -24.87 -12.75 -9.75
N GLU A 242 -23.58 -12.95 -10.00
CA GLU A 242 -22.83 -14.10 -9.45
C GLU A 242 -22.73 -14.02 -7.91
N LEU A 243 -22.55 -12.81 -7.37
CA LEU A 243 -22.57 -12.58 -5.92
C LEU A 243 -23.92 -12.89 -5.29
N GLU A 244 -25.02 -12.49 -5.94
CA GLU A 244 -26.36 -12.84 -5.49
C GLU A 244 -26.64 -14.34 -5.56
N LYS A 245 -26.19 -15.03 -6.62
CA LYS A 245 -26.30 -16.48 -6.74
C LYS A 245 -25.54 -17.19 -5.61
N VAL A 246 -24.31 -16.77 -5.30
CA VAL A 246 -23.52 -17.34 -4.19
C VAL A 246 -24.18 -17.06 -2.84
N LYS A 247 -24.70 -15.86 -2.60
CA LYS A 247 -25.45 -15.52 -1.38
C LYS A 247 -26.70 -16.38 -1.22
N ARG A 248 -27.49 -16.54 -2.29
CA ARG A 248 -28.68 -17.40 -2.31
C ARG A 248 -28.32 -18.86 -2.04
N ALA A 249 -27.27 -19.38 -2.68
CA ALA A 249 -26.79 -20.74 -2.46
C ALA A 249 -26.34 -20.99 -1.00
N LYS A 250 -25.59 -20.05 -0.39
CA LYS A 250 -25.21 -20.12 1.03
C LYS A 250 -26.42 -20.07 1.97
N SER A 251 -27.37 -19.19 1.68
CA SER A 251 -28.62 -19.08 2.47
C SER A 251 -29.42 -20.38 2.43
N MET A 252 -29.61 -20.98 1.25
CA MET A 252 -30.30 -22.27 1.12
C MET A 252 -29.56 -23.42 1.81
N ALA A 253 -28.23 -23.45 1.76
CA ALA A 253 -27.42 -24.45 2.45
C ALA A 253 -27.48 -24.34 3.99
N GLN A 254 -27.74 -23.14 4.52
CA GLN A 254 -27.92 -22.90 5.96
C GLN A 254 -29.37 -23.11 6.42
N GLY A 255 -30.35 -22.76 5.57
CA GLY A 255 -31.79 -22.91 5.85
C GLY A 255 -32.35 -24.32 5.63
N GLY A 256 -31.62 -25.22 4.96
CA GLY A 256 -32.05 -26.60 4.69
C GLY A 256 -31.86 -27.59 5.84
N LYS A 257 -31.43 -27.14 7.03
CA LYS A 257 -31.32 -27.98 8.23
C LYS A 257 -32.51 -27.75 9.16
N TRP A 258 -33.67 -28.26 8.76
CA TRP A 258 -34.77 -28.52 9.68
C TRP A 258 -35.17 -29.98 9.49
N GLU A 259 -34.64 -30.85 10.35
CA GLU A 259 -35.25 -32.15 10.69
C GLU A 259 -36.25 -31.93 11.83
#